data_AF-A0A741TGE2-F1
#
_entry.id   AF-A0A741TGE2-F1
#
_cell.length_a   1.000
_cell.length_b   1.000
_cell.length_c   1.000
_cell.angle_alpha   90.00
_cell.angle_beta   90.00
_cell.angle_gamma   90.00
#
_symmetry.space_group_name_H-M   'P 1'
#
loop_
_entity.id
_entity.type
_entity.pdbx_description
1 polymer ?
#
loop_
_entity_poly.entity_id
_entity_poly.type
_entity_poly.pdbx_seq_one_letter_code
_entity_poly.pdbx_strand_id
1 'polypeptide(L)'
;FLKENALSFRTALLSYRDGARIHAGTRPTEPNFGTAETQIRFLCAEGFCPKRAVWALRAVSHYVVGSVLEQQASDADERVPDRPDVSEQAPSSFLHDLFHELETDGMDAAFNFGLDSLIAGFERLRSSTTD
;
A
#
# COMPACT_ATOMS: atom_id res chain seq x y z
N PHE A 1 7.36 13.13 2.10
CA PHE A 1 7.42 12.23 3.27
C PHE A 1 6.60 10.95 3.06
N LEU A 2 5.26 11.01 2.96
CA LEU A 2 4.40 9.81 2.92
C LEU A 2 4.75 8.83 1.78
N LYS A 3 4.99 9.34 0.56
CA LYS A 3 5.35 8.50 -0.60
C LYS A 3 6.62 7.68 -0.37
N GLU A 4 7.72 8.35 -0.02
CA GLU A 4 9.00 7.69 0.28
C GLU A 4 8.90 6.73 1.48
N ASN A 5 8.15 7.11 2.52
CA ASN A 5 7.95 6.22 3.67
C ASN A 5 7.19 4.94 3.28
N ALA A 6 6.16 5.06 2.44
CA ALA A 6 5.40 3.92 1.94
C ALA A 6 6.26 3.01 1.04
N LEU A 7 7.06 3.60 0.15
CA LEU A 7 7.98 2.86 -0.73
C LEU A 7 9.03 2.11 0.08
N SER A 8 9.69 2.78 1.02
CA SER A 8 10.67 2.16 1.91
C SER A 8 10.05 1.03 2.75
N PHE A 9 8.83 1.24 3.26
CA PHE A 9 8.12 0.22 4.02
C PHE A 9 7.74 -0.99 3.14
N ARG A 10 7.25 -0.76 1.92
CA ARG A 10 6.98 -1.82 0.93
C ARG A 10 8.24 -2.63 0.64
N THR A 11 9.36 -1.98 0.35
CA THR A 11 10.66 -2.65 0.12
C THR A 11 11.08 -3.51 1.32
N ALA A 12 10.90 -3.01 2.54
CA ALA A 12 11.23 -3.75 3.74
C ALA A 12 10.38 -5.03 3.90
N LEU A 13 9.07 -4.96 3.64
CA LEU A 13 8.18 -6.13 3.72
C LEU A 13 8.46 -7.16 2.61
N LEU A 14 8.74 -6.71 1.38
CA LEU A 14 9.05 -7.58 0.25
C LEU A 14 10.41 -8.29 0.38
N SER A 15 11.33 -7.73 1.18
CA SER A 15 12.65 -8.33 1.43
C SER A 15 12.60 -9.68 2.15
N TYR A 16 11.46 -10.07 2.72
CA TYR A 16 11.31 -11.30 3.48
C TYR A 16 10.05 -12.07 3.06
N ARG A 17 10.16 -13.39 2.93
CA ARG A 17 9.00 -14.27 2.73
C ARG A 17 8.01 -14.05 3.87
N ASP A 18 6.72 -13.90 3.54
CA ASP A 18 5.65 -13.62 4.48
C ASP A 18 5.80 -12.30 5.26
N GLY A 19 6.64 -11.36 4.81
CA GLY A 19 6.93 -10.12 5.52
C GLY A 19 5.68 -9.31 5.88
N ALA A 20 4.73 -9.16 4.96
CA ALA A 20 3.46 -8.48 5.24
C ALA A 20 2.60 -9.24 6.26
N ARG A 21 2.54 -10.56 6.14
CA ARG A 21 1.78 -11.44 7.05
C ARG A 21 2.34 -11.42 8.47
N ILE A 22 3.66 -11.36 8.63
CA ILE A 22 4.33 -11.23 9.93
C ILE A 22 4.08 -9.84 10.53
N HIS A 23 4.09 -8.79 9.71
CA HIS A 23 3.85 -7.42 10.16
C HIS A 23 2.39 -7.18 10.59
N ALA A 24 1.43 -7.83 9.92
CA ALA A 24 0.00 -7.62 10.15
C ALA A 24 -0.39 -7.81 11.63
N GLY A 25 -1.14 -6.84 12.17
CA GLY A 25 -1.62 -6.87 13.55
C GLY A 25 -0.62 -6.38 14.60
N THR A 26 0.66 -6.16 14.24
CA THR A 26 1.62 -5.56 15.16
C THR A 26 1.22 -4.13 15.55
N ARG A 27 1.70 -3.70 16.71
CA ARG A 27 1.54 -2.33 17.23
C ARG A 27 2.92 -1.76 17.52
N PRO A 28 3.11 -0.42 17.42
CA PRO A 28 4.33 0.20 17.88
C PRO A 28 4.63 -0.25 19.31
N THR A 29 5.85 -0.71 19.54
CA THR A 29 6.39 -1.02 20.87
C THR A 29 7.09 0.22 21.43
N GLU A 30 7.44 0.20 22.72
CA GLU A 30 8.10 1.32 23.41
C GLU A 30 9.30 1.92 22.64
N PRO A 31 10.22 1.12 22.03
CA PRO A 31 11.31 1.67 21.23
C PRO A 31 10.87 2.48 20.00
N ASN A 32 9.67 2.22 19.49
CA ASN A 32 9.14 2.82 18.27
C ASN A 32 8.25 4.05 18.54
N PHE A 33 7.92 4.36 19.81
CA PHE A 33 7.05 5.48 20.13
C PHE A 33 7.65 6.83 19.74
N GLY A 34 8.96 7.04 19.90
CA GLY A 34 9.62 8.28 19.48
C GLY A 34 9.51 8.52 17.97
N THR A 35 9.66 7.47 17.17
CA THR A 35 9.48 7.54 15.72
C THR A 35 8.02 7.83 15.36
N ALA A 36 7.07 7.13 15.97
CA ALA A 36 5.64 7.35 15.73
C ALA A 36 5.21 8.78 16.09
N GLU A 37 5.65 9.29 17.24
CA GLU A 37 5.39 10.66 17.67
C GLU A 37 5.97 11.69 16.70
N THR A 38 7.21 11.47 16.23
CA THR A 38 7.88 12.35 15.26
C THR A 38 7.10 12.43 13.95
N GLN A 39 6.64 11.29 13.42
CA GLN A 39 5.85 11.24 12.19
C GLN A 39 4.50 11.95 12.34
N ILE A 40 3.82 11.73 13.47
CA ILE A 40 2.54 12.40 13.76
C ILE A 40 2.74 13.90 13.85
N ARG A 41 3.75 14.36 14.62
CA ARG A 41 4.05 15.79 14.74
C ARG A 41 4.43 16.43 13.42
N PHE A 42 5.19 15.73 12.57
CA PHE A 42 5.51 16.18 11.22
C PHE A 42 4.24 16.43 10.40
N LEU A 43 3.31 15.48 10.35
CA LEU A 43 2.05 15.67 9.62
C LEU A 43 1.18 16.78 10.23
N CYS A 44 1.19 16.95 11.56
CA CYS A 44 0.48 18.06 12.21
C CYS A 44 1.06 19.42 11.80
N ALA A 45 2.37 19.54 11.67
CA ALA A 45 3.02 20.77 11.17
C ALA A 45 2.61 21.09 9.72
N GLU A 46 2.29 20.04 8.93
CA GLU A 46 1.74 20.15 7.58
C GLU A 46 0.21 20.31 7.54
N GLY A 47 -0.42 20.70 8.64
CA GLY A 47 -1.83 21.11 8.69
C GLY A 47 -2.84 19.97 8.90
N PHE A 48 -2.40 18.76 9.24
CA PHE A 48 -3.31 17.72 9.73
C PHE A 48 -3.69 17.99 11.19
N CYS A 49 -4.94 17.70 11.57
CA CYS A 49 -5.24 17.50 12.98
C CYS A 49 -4.65 16.15 13.44
N PRO A 50 -4.32 15.98 14.74
CA PRO A 50 -3.65 14.77 15.24
C PRO A 50 -4.36 13.46 14.89
N LYS A 51 -5.70 13.43 14.96
CA LYS A 51 -6.50 12.25 14.61
C LYS A 51 -6.33 11.89 13.13
N ARG A 52 -6.41 12.88 12.23
CA ARG A 52 -6.24 12.65 10.78
C ARG A 52 -4.82 12.30 10.40
N ALA A 53 -3.81 12.85 11.09
CA ALA A 53 -2.42 12.43 10.91
C ALA A 53 -2.25 10.92 11.18
N VAL A 54 -2.81 10.43 12.30
CA VAL A 54 -2.81 9.00 12.62
C VAL A 54 -3.60 8.19 11.60
N TRP A 55 -4.77 8.65 11.17
CA TRP A 55 -5.56 7.95 10.15
C TRP A 55 -4.83 7.87 8.81
N ALA A 56 -4.16 8.93 8.38
CA ALA A 56 -3.36 8.93 7.16
C ALA A 56 -2.20 7.92 7.24
N LEU A 57 -1.43 7.94 8.33
CA LEU A 57 -0.35 6.97 8.55
C LEU A 57 -0.86 5.52 8.54
N ARG A 58 -1.99 5.26 9.23
CA ARG A 58 -2.60 3.92 9.26
C ARG A 58 -3.13 3.49 7.90
N ALA A 59 -3.78 4.38 7.17
CA ALA A 59 -4.31 4.10 5.84
C ALA A 59 -3.19 3.74 4.85
N VAL A 60 -2.08 4.51 4.85
CA VAL A 60 -0.89 4.18 4.05
C VAL A 60 -0.31 2.82 4.46
N SER A 61 -0.16 2.57 5.77
CA SER A 61 0.35 1.29 6.27
C SER A 61 -0.53 0.11 5.86
N HIS A 62 -1.86 0.21 6.01
CA HIS A 62 -2.78 -0.85 5.60
C HIS A 62 -2.75 -1.08 4.09
N TYR A 63 -2.66 -0.01 3.28
CA TYR A 63 -2.55 -0.11 1.83
C TYR A 63 -1.27 -0.86 1.42
N VAL A 64 -0.12 -0.49 2.00
CA VAL A 64 1.16 -1.15 1.75
C VAL A 64 1.12 -2.62 2.17
N VAL A 65 0.65 -2.91 3.39
CA VAL A 65 0.57 -4.30 3.91
C VAL A 65 -0.36 -5.15 3.03
N GLY A 66 -1.52 -4.63 2.63
CA GLY A 66 -2.45 -5.34 1.76
C GLY A 66 -1.85 -5.61 0.38
N SER A 67 -1.26 -4.59 -0.26
CA SER A 67 -0.60 -4.75 -1.56
C SER A 67 0.53 -5.79 -1.52
N VAL A 68 1.38 -5.75 -0.49
CA VAL A 68 2.47 -6.72 -0.35
C VAL A 68 1.95 -8.12 -0.04
N LEU A 69 0.84 -8.24 0.71
CA LEU A 69 0.24 -9.54 1.00
C LEU A 69 -0.25 -10.24 -0.28
N GLU A 70 -0.99 -9.51 -1.14
CA GLU A 70 -1.48 -10.01 -2.42
C GLU A 70 -0.31 -10.39 -3.34
N GLN A 71 0.71 -9.55 -3.44
CA GLN A 71 1.89 -9.83 -4.25
C GLN A 71 2.65 -11.08 -3.75
N GLN A 72 2.89 -11.18 -2.45
CA GLN A 72 3.57 -12.34 -1.87
C GLN A 72 2.76 -13.64 -2.04
N ALA A 73 1.42 -13.55 -2.04
CA ALA A 73 0.54 -14.67 -2.33
C ALA A 73 0.60 -15.08 -3.82
N SER A 74 0.56 -14.10 -4.74
CA SER A 74 0.71 -14.35 -6.19
C SER A 74 2.04 -15.01 -6.50
N ASP A 75 3.16 -14.45 -6.01
CA ASP A 75 4.51 -15.00 -6.20
C ASP A 75 4.65 -16.43 -5.61
N ALA A 76 3.90 -16.74 -4.56
CA ALA A 76 3.87 -18.08 -3.97
C ALA A 76 3.10 -19.07 -4.86
N ASP A 77 1.98 -18.64 -5.42
CA ASP A 77 1.13 -19.44 -6.29
C ASP A 77 1.72 -19.63 -7.70
N GLU A 78 2.44 -18.64 -8.26
CA GLU A 78 3.13 -18.75 -9.57
C GLU A 78 4.23 -19.83 -9.58
N ARG A 79 4.72 -20.23 -8.41
CA ARG A 79 5.63 -21.38 -8.28
C ARG A 79 4.92 -22.72 -8.48
N VAL A 80 3.59 -22.73 -8.60
CA VAL A 80 2.79 -23.90 -8.99
C VAL A 80 2.67 -23.91 -10.51
N PRO A 81 3.21 -24.93 -11.22
CA PRO A 81 3.03 -25.05 -12.65
C PRO A 81 1.55 -25.19 -13.00
N ASP A 82 1.12 -24.63 -14.14
CA ASP A 82 -0.22 -24.81 -14.75
C ASP A 82 -1.35 -23.87 -14.29
N ARG A 83 -1.03 -22.71 -13.70
CA ARG A 83 -2.05 -21.68 -13.44
C ARG A 83 -2.37 -20.94 -14.75
N PRO A 84 -3.64 -20.92 -15.21
CA PRO A 84 -3.99 -20.23 -16.44
C PRO A 84 -3.91 -18.71 -16.23
N ASP A 85 -3.50 -18.01 -17.27
CA ASP A 85 -3.37 -16.56 -17.25
C ASP A 85 -4.74 -15.87 -17.04
N VAL A 86 -4.77 -14.74 -16.35
CA VAL A 86 -6.02 -14.02 -16.04
C VAL A 86 -6.62 -13.45 -17.32
N SER A 87 -5.76 -12.95 -18.23
CA SER A 87 -6.18 -12.48 -19.54
C SER A 87 -6.85 -13.59 -20.38
N GLU A 88 -6.34 -14.83 -20.34
CA GLU A 88 -6.85 -15.98 -21.10
C GLU A 88 -8.21 -16.49 -20.61
N GLN A 89 -8.57 -16.19 -19.35
CA GLN A 89 -9.84 -16.58 -18.74
C GLN A 89 -10.93 -15.51 -18.92
N ALA A 90 -10.59 -14.35 -19.51
CA ALA A 90 -11.50 -13.23 -19.62
C ALA A 90 -12.67 -13.53 -20.58
N PRO A 91 -13.94 -13.36 -20.16
CA PRO A 91 -15.11 -13.73 -20.98
C PRO A 91 -15.42 -12.72 -22.09
N SER A 92 -14.75 -11.56 -22.13
CA SER A 92 -14.97 -10.51 -23.11
C SER A 92 -13.64 -9.97 -23.62
N SER A 93 -13.63 -9.49 -24.87
CA SER A 93 -12.44 -8.87 -25.48
C SER A 93 -11.97 -7.65 -24.68
N PHE A 94 -12.90 -6.86 -24.14
CA PHE A 94 -12.55 -5.71 -23.29
C PHE A 94 -11.72 -6.12 -22.06
N LEU A 95 -12.11 -7.19 -21.36
CA LEU A 95 -11.39 -7.67 -20.19
C LEU A 95 -10.07 -8.35 -20.58
N HIS A 96 -10.05 -9.08 -21.70
CA HIS A 96 -8.84 -9.71 -22.22
C HIS A 96 -7.77 -8.66 -22.52
N ASP A 97 -8.10 -7.67 -23.34
CA ASP A 97 -7.17 -6.61 -23.77
C ASP A 97 -6.66 -5.81 -22.55
N LEU A 98 -7.56 -5.49 -21.61
CA LEU A 98 -7.21 -4.73 -20.41
C LEU A 98 -6.29 -5.51 -19.46
N PHE A 99 -6.58 -6.79 -19.20
CA PHE A 99 -5.74 -7.59 -18.29
C PHE A 99 -4.36 -7.85 -18.89
N HIS A 100 -4.28 -8.10 -20.20
CA HIS A 100 -3.00 -8.23 -20.88
C HIS A 100 -2.16 -6.93 -20.80
N GLU A 101 -2.79 -5.76 -20.89
CA GLU A 101 -2.10 -4.47 -20.69
C GLU A 101 -1.60 -4.33 -19.24
N LEU A 102 -2.46 -4.62 -18.25
CA LEU A 102 -2.12 -4.51 -16.83
C LEU A 102 -1.02 -5.48 -16.38
N GLU A 103 -0.97 -6.68 -16.94
CA GLU A 103 0.12 -7.64 -16.72
C GLU A 103 1.47 -7.10 -17.21
N THR A 104 1.46 -6.32 -18.28
CA THR A 104 2.67 -5.70 -18.84
C THR A 104 3.21 -4.57 -17.95
N ASP A 105 2.31 -3.78 -17.35
CA ASP A 105 2.68 -2.67 -16.45
C ASP A 105 3.19 -3.16 -15.08
N GLY A 106 2.74 -4.34 -14.65
CA GLY A 106 3.17 -4.99 -13.43
C GLY A 106 2.62 -4.37 -12.13
N MET A 107 2.88 -5.04 -11.01
CA MET A 107 2.28 -4.68 -9.72
C MET A 107 2.75 -3.33 -9.16
N ASP A 108 3.92 -2.84 -9.59
CA ASP A 108 4.45 -1.54 -9.15
C ASP A 108 3.62 -0.36 -9.66
N ALA A 109 3.11 -0.45 -10.90
CA ALA A 109 2.27 0.61 -11.48
C ALA A 109 0.96 0.76 -10.69
N ALA A 110 0.27 -0.36 -10.44
CA ALA A 110 -0.95 -0.38 -9.64
C ALA A 110 -0.73 0.11 -8.21
N PHE A 111 0.39 -0.27 -7.58
CA PHE A 111 0.77 0.22 -6.25
C PHE A 111 0.99 1.74 -6.24
N ASN A 112 1.74 2.26 -7.20
CA ASN A 112 2.04 3.69 -7.26
C ASN A 112 0.79 4.53 -7.52
N PHE A 113 -0.10 4.07 -8.41
CA PHE A 113 -1.36 4.75 -8.68
C PHE A 113 -2.24 4.87 -7.43
N GLY A 114 -2.39 3.78 -6.66
CA GLY A 114 -3.18 3.81 -5.42
C GLY A 114 -2.53 4.65 -4.33
N LEU A 115 -1.20 4.60 -4.19
CA LEU A 115 -0.47 5.44 -3.24
C LEU A 115 -0.62 6.93 -3.56
N ASP A 116 -0.45 7.32 -4.83
CA ASP A 116 -0.59 8.69 -5.27
C ASP A 116 -2.04 9.19 -5.10
N SER A 117 -3.01 8.33 -5.41
CA SER A 117 -4.44 8.62 -5.18
C SER A 117 -4.74 8.88 -3.69
N LEU A 118 -4.17 8.06 -2.80
CA LEU A 118 -4.37 8.19 -1.36
C LEU A 118 -3.75 9.49 -0.83
N ILE A 119 -2.54 9.83 -1.27
CA ILE A 119 -1.85 11.07 -0.88
C ILE A 119 -2.60 12.30 -1.39
N ALA A 120 -3.02 12.30 -2.65
CA ALA A 120 -3.81 13.38 -3.24
C ALA A 120 -5.15 13.55 -2.49
N GLY A 121 -5.78 12.46 -2.05
CA GLY A 121 -6.96 12.49 -1.19
C GLY A 121 -6.68 13.17 0.16
N PHE A 122 -5.58 12.82 0.82
CA PHE A 122 -5.22 13.44 2.09
C PHE A 122 -4.90 14.93 1.98
N GLU A 123 -4.27 15.36 0.87
CA GLU A 123 -3.99 16.77 0.65
C GLU A 123 -5.27 17.63 0.66
N ARG A 124 -6.37 17.09 0.13
CA ARG A 124 -7.68 17.73 0.14
C ARG A 124 -8.37 17.64 1.50
N LEU A 125 -8.20 16.51 2.20
CA LEU A 125 -8.94 16.21 3.44
C LEU A 125 -8.24 16.67 4.71
N ARG A 126 -6.95 17.02 4.67
CA ARG A 126 -6.15 17.38 5.87
C ARG A 126 -6.78 18.52 6.67
N SER A 127 -7.35 19.51 5.97
CA SER A 127 -8.00 20.71 6.54
C SER A 127 -9.52 20.73 6.36
N SER A 128 -10.14 19.64 5.91
CA SER A 128 -11.59 19.60 5.69
C SER A 128 -12.36 19.83 6.99
N THR A 129 -13.40 20.65 6.98
CA THR A 129 -14.29 20.83 8.15
C THR A 129 -15.42 19.80 8.20
N THR A 130 -15.57 18.99 7.16
CA THR A 130 -16.53 17.89 7.08
C THR A 130 -15.98 16.68 7.83
N ASP A 131 -16.83 16.06 8.65
CA ASP A 131 -16.56 14.79 9.33
C ASP A 131 -16.65 13.63 8.33
#